data_AF-A0A1H4ECH2-F1
#
_entry.id   AF-A0A1H4ECH2-F1
#
_cell.length_a   1.000
_cell.length_b   1.000
_cell.length_c   1.000
_cell.angle_alpha   90.00
_cell.angle_beta   90.00
_cell.angle_gamma   90.00
#
_symmetry.space_group_name_H-M   'P 1'
#
loop_
_entity.id
_entity.type
_entity.pdbx_description
1 polymer ?
#
loop_
_entity_poly.entity_id
_entity_poly.type
_entity_poly.pdbx_seq_one_letter_code
_entity_poly.pdbx_strand_id
1 'polypeptide(L)' 'MGKYFMQDTEVPEPDAASTWFTYAGRHGIDMPKAISIWEDAATESGAESRRIVGGAGIRIDPALT' A
#
# COMPACT_ATOMS: atom_id res chain seq x y z
N MET A 1 -8.34 -11.11 -3.16
CA MET A 1 -7.17 -10.24 -3.39
C MET A 1 -7.69 -8.84 -3.66
N GLY A 2 -7.15 -7.82 -2.98
CA GLY A 2 -7.48 -6.43 -3.27
C GLY A 2 -6.98 -6.01 -4.67
N LYS A 3 -7.39 -4.83 -5.11
CA LYS A 3 -6.88 -4.21 -6.34
C LYS A 3 -5.96 -3.05 -5.98
N TYR A 4 -4.92 -2.88 -6.78
CA TYR A 4 -3.89 -1.87 -6.58
C TYR A 4 -3.80 -0.99 -7.80
N PHE A 5 -3.66 0.31 -7.60
CA PHE A 5 -3.62 1.27 -8.69
C PHE A 5 -2.48 2.27 -8.48
N MET A 6 -1.82 2.60 -9.59
CA MET A 6 -0.89 3.73 -9.68
C MET A 6 -1.34 4.61 -10.83
N GLN A 7 -1.45 5.92 -10.60
CA GLN A 7 -1.95 6.86 -11.62
C GLN A 7 -3.25 6.37 -12.29
N ASP A 8 -4.18 5.86 -11.46
CA ASP A 8 -5.47 5.27 -11.85
C ASP A 8 -5.41 4.05 -12.78
N THR A 9 -4.22 3.48 -13.02
CA THR A 9 -4.03 2.23 -13.75
C THR A 9 -3.93 1.06 -12.78
N GLU A 10 -4.72 0.00 -12.98
CA GLU A 10 -4.63 -1.23 -12.17
C GLU A 10 -3.27 -1.89 -12.42
N VAL A 11 -2.55 -2.22 -11.34
CA VAL A 11 -1.23 -2.85 -11.38
C VAL A 11 -1.21 -4.12 -10.54
N PRO A 12 -0.32 -5.08 -10.85
CA PRO A 12 -0.09 -6.23 -9.99
C PRO A 12 0.35 -5.81 -8.57
N GLU A 13 -0.06 -6.59 -7.57
CA GLU A 13 0.34 -6.39 -6.18
C GLU A 13 1.87 -6.26 -5.98
N PRO A 14 2.73 -7.08 -6.61
CA PRO A 14 4.18 -6.97 -6.44
C PRO A 14 4.75 -5.61 -6.88
N ASP A 15 4.18 -5.00 -7.92
CA ASP A 15 4.62 -3.70 -8.43
C ASP A 15 4.25 -2.58 -7.45
N ALA A 16 3.03 -2.65 -6.90
CA ALA A 16 2.56 -1.77 -5.84
C ALA A 16 3.38 -1.92 -4.55
N ALA A 17 3.64 -3.15 -4.12
CA ALA A 17 4.47 -3.43 -2.95
C ALA A 17 5.90 -2.90 -3.12
N SER A 18 6.54 -3.13 -4.27
CA SER A 18 7.89 -2.62 -4.59
C SER A 18 7.97 -1.10 -4.47
N THR A 19 6.96 -0.40 -5.00
CA THR A 19 6.84 1.06 -4.92
C THR A 19 6.66 1.53 -3.48
N TRP A 20 5.79 0.87 -2.71
CA TRP A 20 5.57 1.17 -1.30
C TRP A 20 6.85 1.01 -0.47
N PHE A 21 7.54 -0.12 -0.58
CA PHE A 21 8.75 -0.36 0.22
C PHE A 21 9.91 0.55 -0.16
N THR A 22 10.01 0.94 -1.44
CA THR A 22 10.96 1.96 -1.90
C THR A 22 10.65 3.33 -1.29
N TYR A 23 9.37 3.73 -1.31
CA TYR A 23 8.92 4.98 -0.69
C TYR A 23 9.18 4.97 0.83
N ALA A 24 8.80 3.89 1.52
CA ALA A 24 9.00 3.73 2.96
C ALA A 24 10.48 3.92 3.36
N GLY A 25 11.41 3.27 2.65
CA GLY A 25 12.85 3.42 2.90
C GLY A 25 13.36 4.85 2.71
N ARG A 26 12.88 5.55 1.68
CA ARG A 26 13.24 6.97 1.41
C ARG A 26 12.68 7.93 2.46
N HIS A 27 11.60 7.54 3.14
CA HIS A 27 10.92 8.34 4.16
C HIS A 27 11.27 7.91 5.60
N GLY A 28 12.24 7.02 5.78
CA GLY A 28 12.70 6.59 7.10
C GLY A 28 11.70 5.72 7.87
N ILE A 29 10.74 5.11 7.17
CA ILE A 29 9.84 4.11 7.75
C ILE A 29 10.61 2.79 7.82
N ASP A 30 10.77 2.25 9.02
CA ASP A 30 11.45 0.97 9.21
C ASP A 30 10.70 -0.17 8.52
N MET A 31 11.44 -1.20 8.09
CA MET A 31 10.88 -2.31 7.31
C MET A 31 9.74 -3.04 8.05
N PRO A 32 9.85 -3.40 9.35
CA PRO A 32 8.73 -3.98 10.09
C PRO A 32 7.46 -3.14 10.05
N LYS A 33 7.57 -1.83 10.30
CA LYS A 33 6.44 -0.90 10.25
C LYS A 33 5.87 -0.76 8.85
N ALA A 34 6.72 -0.74 7.81
CA ALA A 34 6.29 -0.70 6.42
C ALA A 34 5.47 -1.94 6.04
N ILE A 35 5.88 -3.12 6.52
CA ILE A 35 5.13 -4.38 6.32
C ILE A 35 3.77 -4.29 7.02
N SER A 36 3.73 -3.89 8.30
CA SER A 36 2.47 -3.79 9.04
C SER A 36 1.47 -2.82 8.41
N ILE A 37 1.95 -1.67 7.90
CA ILE A 37 1.11 -0.71 7.18
C ILE A 37 0.60 -1.33 5.88
N TRP A 38 1.44 -2.03 5.11
CA TRP A 38 1.03 -2.66 3.85
C TRP A 38 -0.07 -3.71 4.07
N GLU A 39 0.13 -4.60 5.05
CA GLU A 39 -0.81 -5.66 5.39
C GLU A 39 -2.14 -5.09 5.90
N ASP A 40 -2.10 -4.09 6.78
CA ASP A 40 -3.30 -3.43 7.27
C ASP A 40 -4.05 -2.72 6.14
N ALA A 41 -3.35 -2.04 5.23
CA ALA A 41 -3.97 -1.33 4.11
C ALA A 41 -4.78 -2.24 3.17
N ALA A 42 -4.42 -3.53 3.10
CA ALA A 42 -5.13 -4.55 2.32
C ALA A 42 -6.43 -5.06 3.00
N THR A 43 -6.69 -4.69 4.25
CA THR A 43 -7.91 -5.06 4.99
C THR A 43 -9.00 -4.01 4.84
N GLU A 44 -10.27 -4.33 5.11
CA GLU A 44 -11.34 -3.32 5.07
C GLU A 44 -11.13 -2.19 6.10
N SER A 45 -10.64 -2.53 7.30
CA SER A 45 -10.41 -1.61 8.42
C SER A 45 -9.21 -0.69 8.27
N GLY A 46 -8.23 -1.02 7.41
CA GLY A 46 -6.96 -0.30 7.28
C GLY A 46 -7.02 1.03 6.53
N ALA A 47 -8.06 1.84 6.77
CA ALA A 47 -8.26 3.11 6.07
C ALA A 47 -7.10 4.09 6.28
N GLU A 48 -6.52 4.14 7.48
CA GLU A 48 -5.36 5.00 7.74
C GLU A 48 -4.11 4.50 7.03
N SER A 49 -3.84 3.20 7.09
CA SER A 49 -2.73 2.60 6.37
C SER A 49 -2.84 2.82 4.86
N ARG A 50 -4.05 2.74 4.27
CA ARG A 50 -4.28 3.13 2.88
C ARG A 50 -3.95 4.59 2.58
N ARG A 51 -4.26 5.52 3.49
CA ARG A 51 -3.86 6.94 3.31
C ARG A 51 -2.35 7.10 3.33
N ILE A 52 -1.66 6.39 4.23
CA ILE A 52 -0.20 6.43 4.32
C ILE A 52 0.43 5.88 3.04
N VAL A 53 -0.04 4.73 2.56
CA VAL A 53 0.39 4.11 1.29
C VAL A 53 0.06 5.02 0.10
N GLY A 54 -1.05 5.77 0.16
CA GLY A 54 -1.42 6.81 -0.79
C GLY A 54 -0.36 7.92 -0.95
N GLY A 55 0.46 8.17 0.08
CA GLY A 55 1.62 9.07 -0.01
C GLY A 55 2.66 8.63 -1.05
N ALA A 56 2.72 7.33 -1.36
CA ALA A 56 3.54 6.76 -2.42
C ALA A 56 2.87 6.79 -3.81
N GLY A 57 1.68 7.39 -3.94
CA GLY A 57 0.90 7.41 -5.17
C GLY A 57 0.13 6.12 -5.46
N ILE A 58 -0.05 5.27 -4.45
CA ILE A 58 -0.71 3.96 -4.56
C ILE A 58 -2.13 4.06 -3.98
N ARG A 59 -3.14 3.67 -4.76
CA ARG A 59 -4.51 3.45 -4.27
C ARG A 59 -4.74 1.95 -4.11
N ILE A 60 -5.26 1.55 -2.96
CA ILE A 60 -5.63 0.16 -2.65
C ILE A 60 -7.13 0.09 -2.47
N ASP A 61 -7.79 -0.75 -3.24
CA ASP A 61 -9.16 -1.17 -2.99
C ASP A 61 -9.09 -2.55 -2.31
N PRO A 62 -9.33 -2.63 -0.99
CA PRO A 62 -9.32 -3.90 -0.29
C PRO A 62 -10.43 -4.80 -0.83
N ALA A 63 -10.20 -6.12 -0.84
CA ALA A 63 -11.27 -7.04 -1.14
C ALA A 63 -12.32 -6.93 -0.02
N LEU A 64 -13.56 -6.57 -0.38
CA LEU A 64 -14.68 -6.65 0.55
C LEU A 64 -14.91 -8.12 0.88
N THR A 65 -14.83 -8.48 2.16
CA THR A 65 -15.09 -9.84 2.64
C THR A 65 -16.48 -9.98 3.24
#